data_AF-A0A2N6S993-F1
#
_entry.id   AF-A0A2N6S993-F1
#
_cell.length_a   1.000
_cell.length_b   1.000
_cell.length_c   1.000
_cell.angle_alpha   90.00
_cell.angle_beta   90.00
_cell.angle_gamma   90.00
#
_symmetry.space_group_name_H-M   'P 1'
#
loop_
_entity.id
_entity.type
_entity.pdbx_description
1 polymer ?
#
loop_
_entity_poly.entity_id
_entity_poly.type
_entity_poly.pdbx_seq_one_letter_code
_entity_poly.pdbx_strand_id
1 'polypeptide(L)'
;MCADHEGLSEDSSDKNFANNGKNSNNSSNSKESKEVRTSFTDKELEDALLGFEKEFNDEQKHDSVDDVVNKIEQANFEEDLEGLLGKKAKCALFLTVMEPGELLAAFCKMAGIRAKCFSDENGGVAVLCDLDEDNPEKSVKRFTEYFRGIPAILMVNRANKIDAKVYEYKKEVQDAIPPMVLTMSARCVEDLMICYATVEDLKESGIEVTYTDDLSDEQAKEIFYKYGKKM
;
A
#
# COMPACT_ATOMS: atom_id res chain seq x y z
N MET A 1 -37.95 40.47 0.04
CA MET A 1 -38.56 40.75 1.35
C MET A 1 -37.64 40.13 2.38
N CYS A 2 -36.98 40.98 3.15
CA CYS A 2 -36.03 40.62 4.21
C CYS A 2 -36.79 40.23 5.49
N ALA A 3 -36.18 39.37 6.31
CA ALA A 3 -36.33 39.42 7.77
C ALA A 3 -35.09 38.76 8.41
N ASP A 4 -34.27 39.60 9.03
CA ASP A 4 -33.19 39.29 9.97
C ASP A 4 -33.73 39.18 11.41
N HIS A 5 -33.08 38.36 12.25
CA HIS A 5 -32.69 38.59 13.66
C HIS A 5 -32.31 37.23 14.30
N GLU A 6 -31.03 36.95 14.54
CA GLU A 6 -30.19 37.27 15.72
C GLU A 6 -30.42 36.42 16.98
N GLY A 7 -29.31 35.96 17.58
CA GLY A 7 -29.27 35.45 18.95
C GLY A 7 -28.09 34.52 19.26
N LEU A 8 -26.92 35.10 19.55
CA LEU A 8 -25.75 34.45 20.16
C LEU A 8 -25.99 34.05 21.62
N SER A 9 -25.39 32.96 22.10
CA SER A 9 -24.74 32.89 23.43
C SER A 9 -23.92 31.61 23.58
N GLU A 10 -22.62 31.80 23.78
CA GLU A 10 -21.70 30.85 24.41
C GLU A 10 -22.00 30.80 25.92
N ASP A 11 -21.86 29.63 26.55
CA ASP A 11 -21.52 29.59 27.97
C ASP A 11 -20.78 28.29 28.33
N SER A 12 -19.51 28.47 28.63
CA SER A 12 -18.59 27.55 29.29
C SER A 12 -18.97 27.35 30.76
N SER A 13 -18.92 26.12 31.29
CA SER A 13 -18.83 25.91 32.74
C SER A 13 -17.99 24.69 33.10
N ASP A 14 -16.75 24.99 33.50
CA ASP A 14 -15.85 24.13 34.25
C ASP A 14 -16.49 23.70 35.59
N LYS A 15 -16.35 22.43 35.94
CA LYS A 15 -16.65 21.92 37.29
C LYS A 15 -15.43 21.25 37.91
N ASN A 16 -14.90 21.97 38.89
CA ASN A 16 -13.89 21.59 39.87
C ASN A 16 -14.16 20.22 40.53
N PHE A 17 -13.11 19.39 40.63
CA PHE A 17 -13.05 18.26 41.56
C PHE A 17 -12.06 18.54 42.70
N ALA A 18 -12.43 18.02 43.86
CA ALA A 18 -12.07 18.47 45.19
C ALA A 18 -10.67 18.08 45.69
N ASN A 19 -10.17 18.94 46.59
CA ASN A 19 -9.13 18.70 47.59
C ASN A 19 -9.26 17.35 48.32
N ASN A 20 -8.12 16.70 48.60
CA ASN A 20 -7.86 16.27 49.97
C ASN A 20 -6.36 16.19 50.28
N GLY A 21 -5.92 17.03 51.21
CA GLY A 21 -4.56 16.99 51.75
C GLY A 21 -4.41 15.92 52.82
N LYS A 22 -3.22 15.32 52.90
CA LYS A 22 -2.74 14.73 54.14
C LYS A 22 -1.23 14.91 54.26
N ASN A 23 -0.88 15.92 55.05
CA ASN A 23 0.44 16.21 55.56
C ASN A 23 0.70 15.29 56.77
N SER A 24 1.88 14.66 56.84
CA SER A 24 2.42 14.10 58.08
C SER A 24 3.94 14.00 57.94
N ASN A 25 4.60 15.05 58.42
CA ASN A 25 5.98 15.00 58.91
C ASN A 25 6.06 14.04 60.10
N ASN A 26 7.14 13.26 60.20
CA ASN A 26 7.82 13.13 61.49
C ASN A 26 9.26 12.59 61.44
N SER A 27 10.10 13.34 62.15
CA SER A 27 11.22 12.94 62.99
C SER A 27 12.44 12.25 62.37
N SER A 28 13.47 13.08 62.26
CA SER A 28 14.88 12.79 62.49
C SER A 28 15.12 11.85 63.69
N ASN A 29 15.87 10.77 63.47
CA ASN A 29 16.75 10.25 64.51
C ASN A 29 18.03 9.67 63.89
N SER A 30 19.15 10.02 64.51
CA SER A 30 20.51 9.86 64.05
C SER A 30 21.11 8.48 64.36
N LYS A 31 22.10 8.11 63.53
CA LYS A 31 23.21 7.14 63.73
C LYS A 31 23.03 5.75 63.11
N GLU A 32 23.51 5.61 61.87
CA GLU A 32 24.52 4.59 61.55
C GLU A 32 25.26 5.00 60.27
N SER A 33 26.52 5.39 60.43
CA SER A 33 27.43 5.79 59.36
C SER A 33 27.79 4.59 58.48
N LYS A 34 27.05 4.39 57.40
CA LYS A 34 27.59 3.77 56.19
C LYS A 34 28.32 4.87 55.42
N GLU A 35 29.65 4.81 55.41
CA GLU A 35 30.47 5.65 54.54
C GLU A 35 29.95 5.56 53.11
N VAL A 36 29.29 6.63 52.66
CA VAL A 36 29.08 6.87 51.23
C VAL A 36 30.47 7.17 50.69
N ARG A 37 31.09 6.21 50.00
CA ARG A 37 32.37 6.42 49.33
C ARG A 37 32.17 7.52 48.29
N THR A 38 32.80 8.67 48.51
CA THR A 38 32.76 9.83 47.60
C THR A 38 33.88 9.79 46.55
N SER A 39 34.65 8.69 46.50
CA SER A 39 35.75 8.51 45.55
C SER A 39 35.68 7.11 44.95
N PHE A 40 35.46 7.05 43.64
CA PHE A 40 35.63 5.85 42.83
C PHE A 40 37.12 5.50 42.77
N THR A 41 37.47 4.22 42.76
CA THR A 41 38.83 3.81 42.43
C THR A 41 39.02 3.88 40.91
N ASP A 42 40.24 4.21 40.44
CA ASP A 42 40.54 4.27 39.00
C ASP A 42 40.17 2.94 38.30
N LYS A 43 40.29 1.83 39.02
CA LYS A 43 39.91 0.50 38.55
C LYS A 43 38.40 0.31 38.37
N GLU A 44 37.58 0.83 39.28
CA GLU A 44 36.11 0.76 39.14
C GLU A 44 35.63 1.63 37.96
N LEU A 45 36.32 2.75 37.69
CA LEU A 45 36.06 3.57 36.52
C LEU A 45 36.45 2.85 35.22
N GLU A 46 37.62 2.20 35.20
CA GLU A 46 38.06 1.39 34.06
C GLU A 46 37.12 0.20 33.80
N ASP A 47 36.69 -0.52 34.84
CA ASP A 47 35.76 -1.64 34.71
C ASP A 47 34.37 -1.18 34.22
N ALA A 48 33.91 0.00 34.66
CA ALA A 48 32.67 0.59 34.17
C ALA A 48 32.77 1.05 32.71
N LEU A 49 33.90 1.64 32.30
CA LEU A 49 34.17 2.03 30.92
C LEU A 49 34.29 0.81 30.00
N LEU A 50 34.95 -0.26 30.45
CA LEU A 50 35.05 -1.53 29.72
C LEU A 50 33.69 -2.22 29.59
N GLY A 51 32.85 -2.15 30.62
CA GLY A 51 31.46 -2.62 30.55
C GLY A 51 30.67 -1.88 29.47
N PHE A 52 30.83 -0.56 29.41
CA PHE A 52 30.17 0.31 28.42
C PHE A 52 30.67 0.07 26.99
N GLU A 53 31.99 -0.04 26.78
CA GLU A 53 32.58 -0.34 25.46
C GLU A 53 32.19 -1.74 24.97
N LYS A 54 32.04 -2.70 25.88
CA LYS A 54 31.62 -4.06 25.54
C LYS A 54 30.14 -4.12 25.17
N GLU A 55 29.29 -3.39 25.87
CA GLU A 55 27.85 -3.27 25.56
C GLU A 55 27.63 -2.61 24.19
N PHE A 56 28.42 -1.58 23.84
CA PHE A 56 28.40 -0.95 22.51
C PHE A 56 28.92 -1.86 21.37
N ASN A 57 29.94 -2.68 21.63
CA ASN A 57 30.49 -3.60 20.62
C ASN A 57 29.63 -4.85 20.42
N ASP A 58 28.93 -5.33 21.44
CA ASP A 58 28.04 -6.50 21.32
C ASP A 58 26.70 -6.15 20.63
N GLU A 59 26.29 -4.87 20.60
CA GLU A 59 25.13 -4.38 19.82
C GLU A 59 25.44 -4.09 18.34
N GLN A 60 26.72 -4.04 17.91
CA GLN A 60 27.12 -3.84 16.51
C GLN A 60 26.94 -5.05 15.58
N LYS A 61 26.24 -6.09 16.04
CA LYS A 61 25.80 -7.24 15.22
C LYS A 61 24.34 -7.16 14.77
N HIS A 62 23.71 -6.02 14.95
CA HIS A 62 22.50 -5.64 14.24
C HIS A 62 22.92 -4.64 13.15
N ASP A 63 22.38 -4.76 11.93
CA ASP A 63 22.50 -3.66 10.95
C ASP A 63 22.18 -2.37 11.72
N SER A 64 23.13 -1.41 11.73
CA SER A 64 22.92 -0.17 12.46
C SER A 64 21.59 0.43 12.03
N VAL A 65 20.88 1.13 12.90
CA VAL A 65 19.62 1.78 12.50
C VAL A 65 19.86 2.65 11.26
N ASP A 66 21.04 3.25 11.16
CA ASP A 66 21.52 3.96 9.97
C ASP A 66 21.66 3.03 8.74
N ASP A 67 22.20 1.82 8.86
CA ASP A 67 22.25 0.84 7.76
C ASP A 67 20.85 0.37 7.34
N VAL A 68 19.92 0.18 8.28
CA VAL A 68 18.54 -0.20 7.96
C VAL A 68 17.81 0.95 7.26
N VAL A 69 17.94 2.16 7.78
CA VAL A 69 17.38 3.38 7.16
C VAL A 69 18.00 3.61 5.78
N ASN A 70 19.32 3.48 5.63
CA ASN A 70 19.99 3.60 4.35
C ASN A 70 19.53 2.53 3.36
N LYS A 71 19.30 1.28 3.78
CA LYS A 71 18.76 0.22 2.91
C LYS A 71 17.32 0.51 2.48
N ILE A 72 16.47 1.01 3.38
CA ILE A 72 15.09 1.39 3.06
C ILE A 72 15.07 2.57 2.09
N GLU A 73 15.86 3.60 2.35
CA GLU A 73 16.01 4.74 1.45
C GLU A 73 16.54 4.29 0.09
N GLN A 74 17.63 3.53 0.04
CA GLN A 74 18.19 3.02 -1.22
C GLN A 74 17.22 2.14 -2.00
N ALA A 75 16.43 1.30 -1.34
CA ALA A 75 15.43 0.47 -2.02
C ALA A 75 14.33 1.32 -2.67
N ASN A 76 13.82 2.34 -1.96
CA ASN A 76 12.85 3.28 -2.51
C ASN A 76 13.44 4.13 -3.63
N PHE A 77 14.68 4.59 -3.49
CA PHE A 77 15.38 5.35 -4.52
C PHE A 77 15.63 4.54 -5.78
N GLU A 78 16.02 3.27 -5.66
CA GLU A 78 16.23 2.39 -6.81
C GLU A 78 14.90 2.10 -7.52
N GLU A 79 13.81 1.85 -6.78
CA GLU A 79 12.48 1.67 -7.38
C GLU A 79 12.00 2.93 -8.12
N ASP A 80 12.21 4.12 -7.54
CA ASP A 80 11.90 5.39 -8.18
C ASP A 80 12.78 5.63 -9.42
N LEU A 81 14.06 5.25 -9.36
CA LEU A 81 15.01 5.36 -10.46
C LEU A 81 14.68 4.37 -11.58
N GLU A 82 14.35 3.12 -11.26
CA GLU A 82 13.89 2.12 -12.22
C GLU A 82 12.60 2.56 -12.89
N GLY A 83 11.68 3.17 -12.14
CA GLY A 83 10.52 3.85 -12.70
C GLY A 83 10.91 4.95 -13.69
N LEU A 84 11.89 5.79 -13.34
CA LEU A 84 12.33 6.92 -14.16
C LEU A 84 13.09 6.46 -15.41
N LEU A 85 13.82 5.36 -15.29
CA LEU A 85 14.48 4.65 -16.40
C LEU A 85 13.50 3.80 -17.21
N GLY A 86 12.23 3.71 -16.80
CA GLY A 86 11.17 2.96 -17.46
C GLY A 86 11.26 1.44 -17.32
N LYS A 87 12.05 0.94 -16.38
CA LYS A 87 12.35 -0.49 -16.17
C LYS A 87 11.34 -1.21 -15.29
N LYS A 88 10.57 -0.50 -14.45
CA LYS A 88 9.55 -1.11 -13.59
C LYS A 88 8.38 -0.16 -13.37
N ALA A 89 7.16 -0.69 -13.45
CA ALA A 89 5.97 0.07 -13.12
C ALA A 89 5.71 0.08 -11.60
N LYS A 90 5.27 1.23 -11.07
CA LYS A 90 4.74 1.34 -9.70
C LYS A 90 3.38 0.65 -9.58
N CYS A 91 2.56 0.80 -10.62
CA CYS A 91 1.25 0.19 -10.73
C CYS A 91 0.94 -0.05 -12.20
N ALA A 92 0.30 -1.17 -12.52
CA ALA A 92 -0.28 -1.41 -13.82
C ALA A 92 -1.61 -2.14 -13.66
N LEU A 93 -2.62 -1.71 -14.40
CA LEU A 93 -3.91 -2.37 -14.43
C LEU A 93 -4.51 -2.26 -15.82
N PHE A 94 -5.43 -3.15 -16.15
CA PHE A 94 -6.25 -2.96 -17.34
C PHE A 94 -7.74 -3.03 -17.02
N LEU A 95 -8.48 -2.21 -17.75
CA LEU A 95 -9.94 -2.14 -17.74
C LEU A 95 -10.48 -2.91 -18.92
N THR A 96 -11.56 -3.65 -18.71
CA THR A 96 -12.30 -4.33 -19.77
C THR A 96 -13.77 -4.41 -19.42
N VAL A 97 -14.63 -4.63 -20.40
CA VAL A 97 -16.09 -4.74 -20.21
C VAL A 97 -16.53 -6.06 -19.55
N MET A 98 -15.59 -6.90 -19.10
CA MET A 98 -15.93 -8.21 -18.54
C MET A 98 -16.30 -8.13 -17.07
N GLU A 99 -17.46 -8.70 -16.76
CA GLU A 99 -17.96 -8.81 -15.40
C GLU A 99 -18.54 -10.20 -15.11
N PRO A 100 -18.55 -10.63 -13.84
CA PRO A 100 -17.95 -9.96 -12.68
C PRO A 100 -16.42 -10.10 -12.62
N GLY A 101 -15.76 -9.40 -11.69
CA GLY A 101 -14.31 -9.52 -11.46
C GLY A 101 -13.79 -10.96 -11.31
N GLU A 102 -14.59 -11.87 -10.74
CA GLU A 102 -14.31 -13.32 -10.66
C GLU A 102 -14.11 -13.93 -12.06
N LEU A 103 -14.95 -13.56 -13.04
CA LEU A 103 -14.82 -14.00 -14.43
C LEU A 103 -13.54 -13.47 -15.06
N LEU A 104 -13.21 -12.21 -14.82
CA LEU A 104 -11.97 -11.61 -15.30
C LEU A 104 -10.74 -12.31 -14.71
N ALA A 105 -10.76 -12.68 -13.43
CA ALA A 105 -9.69 -13.47 -12.81
C ALA A 105 -9.53 -14.84 -13.49
N ALA A 106 -10.63 -15.55 -13.76
CA ALA A 106 -10.59 -16.83 -14.46
C ALA A 106 -9.99 -16.69 -15.87
N PHE A 107 -10.35 -15.63 -16.60
CA PHE A 107 -9.78 -15.34 -17.91
C PHE A 107 -8.28 -15.06 -17.82
N CYS A 108 -7.86 -14.21 -16.88
CA CYS A 108 -6.44 -13.93 -16.64
C CYS A 108 -5.67 -15.22 -16.30
N LYS A 109 -6.24 -16.08 -15.45
CA LYS A 109 -5.64 -17.39 -15.11
C LYS A 109 -5.46 -18.28 -16.35
N MET A 110 -6.50 -18.42 -17.18
CA MET A 110 -6.44 -19.19 -18.43
C MET A 110 -5.44 -18.62 -19.43
N ALA A 111 -5.29 -17.31 -19.47
CA ALA A 111 -4.28 -16.61 -20.25
C ALA A 111 -2.91 -16.57 -19.56
N GLY A 112 -2.72 -17.22 -18.40
CA GLY A 112 -1.46 -17.27 -17.65
C GLY A 112 -0.93 -15.90 -17.23
N ILE A 113 -1.83 -15.00 -16.84
CA ILE A 113 -1.55 -13.64 -16.37
C ILE A 113 -1.82 -13.61 -14.87
N ARG A 114 -0.86 -13.09 -14.10
CA ARG A 114 -1.03 -12.88 -12.66
C ARG A 114 -1.65 -11.52 -12.37
N ALA A 115 -2.82 -11.52 -11.76
CA ALA A 115 -3.56 -10.32 -11.46
C ALA A 115 -4.46 -10.45 -10.22
N LYS A 116 -4.81 -9.30 -9.65
CA LYS A 116 -5.90 -9.15 -8.67
C LYS A 116 -7.08 -8.49 -9.40
N CYS A 117 -8.19 -9.19 -9.53
CA CYS A 117 -9.32 -8.74 -10.34
C CYS A 117 -10.55 -8.41 -9.49
N PHE A 118 -11.24 -7.34 -9.83
CA PHE A 118 -12.48 -6.90 -9.18
C PHE A 118 -13.41 -6.24 -10.21
N SER A 119 -14.66 -6.00 -9.80
CA SER A 119 -15.65 -5.29 -10.62
C SER A 119 -15.60 -3.79 -10.34
N ASP A 120 -15.59 -3.02 -11.41
CA ASP A 120 -15.83 -1.58 -11.51
C ASP A 120 -17.25 -1.35 -12.08
N GLU A 121 -17.82 -0.17 -11.88
CA GLU A 121 -19.16 0.15 -12.39
C GLU A 121 -19.25 0.11 -13.94
N ASN A 122 -18.10 0.17 -14.61
CA ASN A 122 -17.95 0.11 -16.07
C ASN A 122 -17.39 -1.22 -16.60
N GLY A 123 -17.13 -2.21 -15.75
CA GLY A 123 -16.59 -3.50 -16.18
C GLY A 123 -15.69 -4.17 -15.14
N GLY A 124 -14.70 -4.91 -15.62
CA GLY A 124 -13.71 -5.58 -14.78
C GLY A 124 -12.36 -4.87 -14.81
N VAL A 125 -11.72 -4.83 -13.66
CA VAL A 125 -10.37 -4.30 -13.46
C VAL A 125 -9.45 -5.45 -13.11
N ALA A 126 -8.31 -5.55 -13.78
CA ALA A 126 -7.25 -6.48 -13.44
C ALA A 126 -5.97 -5.71 -13.09
N VAL A 127 -5.62 -5.69 -11.81
CA VAL A 127 -4.36 -5.12 -11.30
C VAL A 127 -3.26 -6.15 -11.51
N LEU A 128 -2.27 -5.82 -12.33
CA LEU A 128 -1.22 -6.75 -12.75
C LEU A 128 -0.14 -6.89 -11.67
N CYS A 129 0.33 -8.12 -11.45
CA CYS A 129 1.39 -8.40 -10.48
C CYS A 129 2.80 -8.34 -11.09
N ASP A 130 2.93 -8.56 -12.40
CA ASP A 130 4.22 -8.59 -13.10
C ASP A 130 4.51 -7.22 -13.72
N LEU A 131 5.27 -6.39 -13.00
CA LEU A 131 5.45 -4.95 -13.29
C LEU A 131 6.79 -4.59 -13.95
N ASP A 132 7.69 -5.57 -14.11
CA ASP A 132 9.01 -5.35 -14.68
C ASP A 132 8.94 -5.16 -16.20
N GLU A 133 9.78 -4.27 -16.71
CA GLU A 133 9.95 -3.92 -18.12
C GLU A 133 8.60 -3.66 -18.82
N ASP A 134 8.34 -4.39 -19.90
CA ASP A 134 7.11 -4.38 -20.70
C ASP A 134 6.18 -5.56 -20.38
N ASN A 135 6.35 -6.21 -19.22
CA ASN A 135 5.48 -7.31 -18.79
C ASN A 135 4.00 -6.90 -18.66
N PRO A 136 3.65 -5.68 -18.20
CA PRO A 136 2.27 -5.22 -18.24
C PRO A 136 1.67 -5.24 -19.66
N GLU A 137 2.40 -4.69 -20.63
CA GLU A 137 2.01 -4.63 -22.04
C GLU A 137 1.89 -6.02 -22.66
N LYS A 138 2.85 -6.91 -22.37
CA LYS A 138 2.82 -8.32 -22.80
C LYS A 138 1.62 -9.06 -22.23
N SER A 139 1.27 -8.81 -20.97
CA SER A 139 0.12 -9.43 -20.29
C SER A 139 -1.19 -9.07 -20.98
N VAL A 140 -1.44 -7.79 -21.22
CA VAL A 140 -2.68 -7.33 -21.89
C VAL A 140 -2.74 -7.77 -23.36
N LYS A 141 -1.59 -7.79 -24.05
CA LYS A 141 -1.52 -8.36 -25.39
C LYS A 141 -1.89 -9.85 -25.40
N ARG A 142 -1.34 -10.65 -24.47
CA ARG A 142 -1.69 -12.06 -24.31
C ARG A 142 -3.18 -12.26 -24.01
N PHE A 143 -3.75 -11.41 -23.15
CA PHE A 143 -5.17 -11.41 -22.83
C PHE A 143 -6.04 -11.21 -24.08
N THR A 144 -5.78 -10.14 -24.84
CA THR A 144 -6.57 -9.80 -26.05
C THR A 144 -6.35 -10.76 -27.22
N GLU A 145 -5.19 -11.43 -27.29
CA GLU A 145 -4.92 -12.52 -28.25
C GLU A 145 -5.67 -13.81 -27.91
N TYR A 146 -5.77 -14.14 -26.62
CA TYR A 146 -6.47 -15.31 -26.12
C TYR A 146 -7.99 -15.13 -26.22
N PHE A 147 -8.50 -13.99 -25.74
CA PHE A 147 -9.92 -13.64 -25.71
C PHE A 147 -10.28 -12.65 -26.82
N ARG A 148 -10.24 -13.19 -28.04
CA ARG A 148 -10.52 -12.44 -29.27
C ARG A 148 -11.89 -11.76 -29.19
N GLY A 149 -11.93 -10.46 -29.48
CA GLY A 149 -13.16 -9.66 -29.47
C GLY A 149 -13.40 -8.90 -28.16
N ILE A 150 -12.56 -9.11 -27.15
CA ILE A 150 -12.62 -8.36 -25.89
C ILE A 150 -11.51 -7.30 -25.88
N PRO A 151 -11.83 -6.01 -26.00
CA PRO A 151 -10.84 -4.95 -25.86
C PRO A 151 -10.40 -4.80 -24.41
N ALA A 152 -9.20 -4.26 -24.22
CA ALA A 152 -8.68 -3.87 -22.92
C ALA A 152 -7.98 -2.51 -22.99
N ILE A 153 -8.17 -1.67 -21.97
CA ILE A 153 -7.44 -0.42 -21.81
C ILE A 153 -6.40 -0.64 -20.72
N LEU A 154 -5.13 -0.72 -21.09
CA LEU A 154 -4.01 -0.82 -20.16
C LEU A 154 -3.64 0.58 -19.67
N MET A 155 -3.51 0.76 -18.37
CA MET A 155 -2.88 1.92 -17.75
C MET A 155 -1.64 1.48 -16.97
N VAL A 156 -0.54 2.20 -17.13
CA VAL A 156 0.73 1.93 -16.45
C VAL A 156 1.30 3.20 -15.86
N ASN A 157 1.65 3.17 -14.58
CA ASN A 157 2.34 4.25 -13.87
C ASN A 157 3.81 3.87 -13.73
N ARG A 158 4.68 4.55 -14.48
CA ARG A 158 6.15 4.46 -14.34
C ARG A 158 6.66 5.81 -13.85
N ALA A 159 7.25 5.84 -12.65
CA ALA A 159 7.73 7.05 -12.00
C ALA A 159 6.74 8.24 -12.03
N ASN A 160 5.50 8.00 -11.59
CA ASN A 160 4.43 9.00 -11.53
C ASN A 160 3.99 9.56 -12.90
N LYS A 161 4.42 8.94 -13.98
CA LYS A 161 3.89 9.17 -15.32
C LYS A 161 2.95 8.02 -15.67
N ILE A 162 1.68 8.37 -15.86
CA ILE A 162 0.64 7.43 -16.27
C ILE A 162 0.53 7.47 -17.80
N ASP A 163 0.73 6.32 -18.44
CA ASP A 163 0.44 6.09 -19.85
C ASP A 163 -0.80 5.18 -19.95
N ALA A 164 -1.65 5.42 -20.95
CA ALA A 164 -2.85 4.62 -21.20
C ALA A 164 -2.93 4.19 -22.66
N LYS A 165 -3.26 2.93 -22.92
CA LYS A 165 -3.28 2.34 -24.27
C LYS A 165 -4.42 1.36 -24.45
N VAL A 166 -5.05 1.39 -25.62
CA VAL A 166 -6.11 0.47 -26.02
C VAL A 166 -5.53 -0.70 -26.80
N TYR A 167 -5.83 -1.91 -26.34
CA TYR A 167 -5.44 -3.18 -26.95
C TYR A 167 -6.66 -3.88 -27.52
N GLU A 168 -6.56 -4.28 -28.78
CA GLU A 168 -7.58 -5.02 -29.50
C GLU A 168 -6.93 -6.09 -30.39
N TYR A 169 -7.61 -7.23 -30.53
CA TYR A 169 -7.10 -8.35 -31.32
C TYR A 169 -6.80 -7.94 -32.77
N LYS A 170 -5.55 -8.13 -33.18
CA LYS A 170 -5.03 -7.81 -34.54
C LYS A 170 -5.21 -6.36 -34.99
N LYS A 171 -5.36 -5.43 -34.05
CA LYS A 171 -5.30 -3.99 -34.35
C LYS A 171 -4.00 -3.40 -33.81
N GLU A 172 -3.62 -2.26 -34.38
CA GLU A 172 -2.54 -1.46 -33.81
C GLU A 172 -2.96 -0.91 -32.45
N VAL A 173 -2.00 -0.86 -31.54
CA VAL A 173 -2.21 -0.30 -30.19
C VAL A 173 -2.43 1.19 -30.34
N GLN A 174 -3.49 1.70 -29.72
CA GLN A 174 -3.86 3.12 -29.78
C GLN A 174 -3.59 3.77 -28.43
N ASP A 175 -3.05 4.99 -28.44
CA ASP A 175 -2.90 5.77 -27.20
C ASP A 175 -4.28 6.26 -26.73
N ALA A 176 -4.51 6.16 -25.43
CA ALA A 176 -5.65 6.76 -24.75
C ALA A 176 -5.16 7.90 -23.86
N ILE A 177 -6.05 8.86 -23.56
CA ILE A 177 -5.73 9.98 -22.70
C ILE A 177 -6.02 9.55 -21.24
N PRO A 178 -5.02 9.42 -20.35
CA PRO A 178 -5.23 8.89 -19.01
C PRO A 178 -6.30 9.64 -18.21
N PRO A 179 -6.34 11.00 -18.18
CA PRO A 179 -7.43 11.73 -17.52
C PRO A 179 -8.83 11.35 -18.02
N MET A 180 -8.98 11.05 -19.32
CA MET A 180 -10.27 10.63 -19.87
C MET A 180 -10.63 9.22 -19.41
N VAL A 181 -9.67 8.29 -19.39
CA VAL A 181 -9.89 6.92 -18.89
C VAL A 181 -10.27 6.94 -17.42
N LEU A 182 -9.54 7.69 -16.59
CA LEU A 182 -9.79 7.82 -15.15
C LEU A 182 -11.16 8.46 -14.84
N THR A 183 -11.58 9.43 -15.64
CA THR A 183 -12.92 10.05 -15.50
C THR A 183 -14.05 9.05 -15.77
N MET A 184 -13.78 8.00 -16.54
CA MET A 184 -14.76 6.98 -16.94
C MET A 184 -14.71 5.71 -16.08
N SER A 185 -13.83 5.64 -15.08
CA SER A 185 -13.69 4.51 -14.16
C SER A 185 -14.11 4.89 -12.74
N ALA A 186 -14.40 3.92 -11.88
CA ALA A 186 -14.62 4.21 -10.46
C ALA A 186 -13.39 4.86 -9.80
N ARG A 187 -13.65 5.61 -8.72
CA ARG A 187 -12.63 6.29 -7.93
C ARG A 187 -11.51 5.39 -7.42
N CYS A 188 -11.84 4.15 -7.05
CA CYS A 188 -10.84 3.19 -6.60
C CYS A 188 -9.78 2.88 -7.69
N VAL A 189 -10.14 2.93 -8.98
CA VAL A 189 -9.20 2.74 -10.08
C VAL A 189 -8.21 3.90 -10.15
N GLU A 190 -8.69 5.13 -9.99
CA GLU A 190 -7.85 6.33 -9.91
C GLU A 190 -6.89 6.24 -8.72
N ASP A 191 -7.43 5.93 -7.54
CA ASP A 191 -6.64 5.82 -6.30
C ASP A 191 -5.55 4.74 -6.41
N LEU A 192 -5.86 3.59 -7.03
CA LEU A 192 -4.87 2.56 -7.34
C LEU A 192 -3.81 3.06 -8.34
N MET A 193 -4.24 3.74 -9.40
CA MET A 193 -3.36 4.15 -10.51
C MET A 193 -2.34 5.21 -10.06
N ILE A 194 -2.78 6.13 -9.20
CA ILE A 194 -1.92 7.16 -8.59
C ILE A 194 -1.19 6.65 -7.33
N CYS A 195 -1.40 5.40 -6.94
CA CYS A 195 -0.80 4.77 -5.75
C CYS A 195 -1.20 5.45 -4.43
N TYR A 196 -2.41 6.02 -4.37
CA TYR A 196 -3.02 6.51 -3.14
C TYR A 196 -3.67 5.39 -2.32
N ALA A 197 -4.16 4.36 -2.99
CA ALA A 197 -4.72 3.15 -2.39
C ALA A 197 -4.03 1.89 -2.92
N THR A 198 -4.17 0.81 -2.16
CA THR A 198 -3.76 -0.56 -2.48
C THR A 198 -4.97 -1.45 -2.70
N VAL A 199 -4.76 -2.64 -3.25
CA VAL A 199 -5.85 -3.62 -3.42
C VAL A 199 -6.38 -4.12 -2.07
N GLU A 200 -5.53 -4.09 -1.05
CA GLU A 200 -5.86 -4.43 0.33
C GLU A 200 -6.85 -3.40 0.92
N ASP A 201 -6.64 -2.11 0.68
CA ASP A 201 -7.59 -1.05 1.08
C ASP A 201 -8.97 -1.24 0.42
N LEU A 202 -9.01 -1.72 -0.83
CA LEU A 202 -10.26 -2.03 -1.52
C LEU A 202 -11.03 -3.15 -0.82
N LYS A 203 -10.34 -4.20 -0.37
CA LYS A 203 -10.98 -5.29 0.39
C LYS A 203 -11.56 -4.78 1.71
N GLU A 204 -10.82 -3.93 2.42
CA GLU A 204 -11.30 -3.32 3.67
C GLU A 204 -12.54 -2.44 3.46
N SER A 205 -12.66 -1.83 2.29
CA SER A 205 -13.84 -1.07 1.86
C SER A 205 -15.03 -1.95 1.43
N GLY A 206 -14.86 -3.27 1.37
CA GLY A 206 -15.90 -4.24 1.01
C GLY A 206 -15.95 -4.62 -0.47
N ILE A 207 -14.94 -4.25 -1.28
CA ILE A 207 -14.83 -4.68 -2.67
C ILE A 207 -14.33 -6.13 -2.72
N GLU A 208 -15.07 -6.99 -3.41
CA GLU A 208 -14.66 -8.37 -3.64
C GLU A 208 -13.53 -8.43 -4.69
N VAL A 209 -12.36 -8.93 -4.27
CA VAL A 209 -11.19 -9.08 -5.13
C VAL A 209 -10.82 -10.55 -5.25
N THR A 210 -10.73 -11.04 -6.49
CA THR A 210 -10.31 -12.41 -6.81
C THR A 210 -8.87 -12.42 -7.32
N TYR A 211 -8.02 -13.27 -6.74
CA TYR A 211 -6.60 -13.34 -7.10
C TYR A 211 -6.42 -14.52 -8.04
N THR A 212 -5.72 -14.32 -9.16
CA THR A 212 -5.45 -15.40 -10.12
C THR A 212 -4.61 -16.53 -9.52
N ASP A 213 -3.76 -16.19 -8.54
CA ASP A 213 -2.87 -17.15 -7.88
C ASP A 213 -3.65 -18.10 -6.94
N ASP A 214 -4.84 -17.69 -6.49
CA ASP A 214 -5.74 -18.50 -5.67
C ASP A 214 -6.60 -19.46 -6.50
N LEU A 215 -6.61 -19.31 -7.83
CA LEU A 215 -7.38 -20.15 -8.75
C LEU A 215 -6.52 -21.28 -9.32
N SER A 216 -7.04 -22.51 -9.29
CA SER A 216 -6.55 -23.61 -10.12
C SER A 216 -7.05 -23.48 -11.57
N ASP A 217 -6.43 -24.22 -12.49
CA ASP A 217 -6.86 -24.26 -13.89
C ASP A 217 -8.27 -24.86 -14.04
N GLU A 218 -8.65 -25.81 -13.19
CA GLU A 218 -10.01 -26.37 -13.12
C GLU A 218 -11.01 -25.34 -12.61
N GLN A 219 -10.70 -24.64 -11.51
CA GLN A 219 -11.58 -23.60 -10.96
C GLN A 219 -11.82 -22.48 -11.96
N ALA A 220 -10.77 -22.06 -12.69
CA ALA A 220 -10.91 -21.07 -13.75
C ALA A 220 -11.86 -21.53 -14.87
N LYS A 221 -11.80 -22.81 -15.27
CA LYS A 221 -12.73 -23.38 -16.26
C LYS A 221 -14.16 -23.46 -15.73
N GLU A 222 -14.34 -23.82 -14.47
CA GLU A 222 -15.67 -23.88 -13.84
C GLU A 222 -16.33 -22.50 -13.81
N ILE A 223 -15.58 -21.47 -13.40
CA ILE A 223 -16.03 -20.07 -13.46
C ILE A 223 -16.37 -19.69 -14.90
N PHE A 224 -15.49 -20.00 -15.86
CA PHE A 224 -15.76 -19.75 -17.28
C PHE A 224 -17.09 -20.37 -17.73
N TYR A 225 -17.39 -21.62 -17.37
CA TYR A 225 -18.65 -22.27 -17.75
C TYR A 225 -19.87 -21.72 -17.01
N LYS A 226 -19.72 -21.30 -15.75
CA LYS A 226 -20.76 -20.65 -14.94
C LYS A 226 -21.29 -19.39 -15.64
N TYR A 227 -20.39 -18.58 -16.21
CA TYR A 227 -20.75 -17.33 -16.88
C TYR A 227 -20.93 -17.46 -18.40
N GLY A 228 -20.19 -18.35 -19.06
CA GLY A 228 -20.27 -18.58 -20.50
C GLY A 228 -21.59 -19.18 -21.00
N LYS A 229 -22.42 -19.76 -20.10
CA LYS A 229 -23.81 -20.14 -20.42
C LYS A 229 -24.78 -18.95 -20.46
N LYS A 230 -24.37 -17.78 -19.96
CA LYS A 230 -25.18 -16.55 -19.89
C LYS A 230 -24.78 -15.50 -20.93
N MET A 231 -23.64 -15.69 -21.62
CA MET A 231 -23.20 -14.90 -22.78
C MET A 231 -23.75 -15.50 -24.07
#